data_AF-A0A0D7W7B8-F1
#
_entry.id   AF-A0A0D7W7B8-F1
#
_cell.length_a   1.000
_cell.length_b   1.000
_cell.length_c   1.000
_cell.angle_alpha   90.00
_cell.angle_beta   90.00
_cell.angle_gamma   90.00
#
_symmetry.space_group_name_H-M   'P 1'
#
loop_
_entity.id
_entity.type
_entity.pdbx_description
1 polymer ?
#
loop_
_entity_poly.entity_id
_entity_poly.type
_entity_poly.pdbx_seq_one_letter_code
_entity_poly.pdbx_strand_id
1 'polypeptide(L)'
;IFDIAIEGNTVQSNLDLVAQYGHRVGVMLSFPVTVADNVLNIEFLHSVIENPLVNAIEIRTIGNNNNSNAIIVNTIEDQINTVNDTLDGSFAVVASGGDGNLVYSASGLPNGITLDSAAGTFNGTIASDADTNSPYTVTVTVDDSDTNTNDSVSTTFSWVINATETPISIDTIADQTN
;
A
#
# COMPACT_ATOMS: atom_id res chain seq x y z
N ILE A 1 6.99 46.02 -8.49
CA ILE A 1 8.28 45.35 -8.20
C ILE A 1 8.19 44.83 -6.78
N PHE A 2 8.47 43.56 -6.55
CA PHE A 2 8.37 42.93 -5.23
C PHE A 2 9.34 41.76 -5.09
N ASP A 3 9.60 41.34 -3.85
CA ASP A 3 10.33 40.12 -3.53
C ASP A 3 9.35 39.01 -3.15
N ILE A 4 9.78 37.77 -3.30
CA ILE A 4 9.07 36.58 -2.81
C ILE A 4 9.94 35.97 -1.73
N ALA A 5 9.39 35.81 -0.54
CA ALA A 5 9.99 35.02 0.54
C ALA A 5 9.10 33.81 0.86
N ILE A 6 9.73 32.66 1.09
CA ILE A 6 9.08 31.41 1.47
C ILE A 6 9.81 30.84 2.68
N GLU A 7 9.07 30.46 3.72
CA GLU A 7 9.63 30.01 5.00
C GLU A 7 10.66 31.02 5.58
N GLY A 8 10.35 32.31 5.46
CA GLY A 8 11.21 33.41 5.91
C GLY A 8 12.47 33.65 5.05
N ASN A 9 12.69 32.88 3.99
CA ASN A 9 13.84 33.02 3.09
C ASN A 9 13.42 33.68 1.77
N THR A 10 14.10 34.76 1.35
CA THR A 10 13.87 35.36 0.04
C THR A 10 14.31 34.40 -1.07
N VAL A 11 13.36 33.94 -1.89
CA VAL A 11 13.60 33.03 -3.02
C VAL A 11 13.69 33.75 -4.37
N GLN A 12 13.14 34.96 -4.46
CA GLN A 12 13.25 35.83 -5.62
C GLN A 12 13.24 37.29 -5.17
N SER A 13 14.21 38.08 -5.62
CA SER A 13 14.30 39.51 -5.31
C SER A 13 14.02 40.39 -6.53
N ASN A 14 13.50 41.60 -6.31
CA ASN A 14 13.28 42.67 -7.28
C ASN A 14 12.51 42.21 -8.53
N LEU A 15 11.47 41.41 -8.34
CA LEU A 15 10.66 40.89 -9.45
C LEU A 15 9.83 42.02 -10.07
N ASP A 16 10.21 42.38 -11.30
CA ASP A 16 9.43 43.25 -12.20
C ASP A 16 8.90 42.39 -13.35
N LEU A 17 7.62 42.03 -13.28
CA LEU A 17 6.99 41.15 -14.25
C LEU A 17 6.99 41.75 -15.67
N VAL A 18 6.78 43.07 -15.79
CA VAL A 18 6.67 43.72 -17.10
C VAL A 18 8.05 43.89 -17.71
N ALA A 19 9.04 44.32 -16.92
CA ALA A 19 10.41 44.48 -17.42
C ALA A 19 11.06 43.12 -17.75
N GLN A 20 10.77 42.08 -16.97
CA GLN A 20 11.41 40.77 -17.14
C GLN A 20 10.73 39.89 -18.20
N TYR A 21 9.38 39.86 -18.23
CA TYR A 21 8.63 38.93 -19.08
C TYR A 21 7.74 39.61 -20.13
N GLY A 22 7.53 40.91 -20.02
CA GLY A 22 6.70 41.69 -20.94
C GLY A 22 5.25 41.85 -20.47
N HIS A 23 4.59 42.88 -21.01
CA HIS A 23 3.20 43.19 -20.67
C HIS A 23 2.24 42.10 -21.16
N ARG A 24 1.34 41.64 -20.28
CA ARG A 24 0.29 40.61 -20.56
C ARG A 24 0.84 39.24 -20.96
N VAL A 25 2.02 38.89 -20.47
CA VAL A 25 2.61 37.56 -20.61
C VAL A 25 2.37 36.76 -19.33
N GLY A 26 1.84 35.54 -19.47
CA GLY A 26 1.70 34.60 -18.36
C GLY A 26 3.04 33.96 -18.02
N VAL A 27 3.37 33.87 -16.74
CA VAL A 27 4.60 33.27 -16.22
C VAL A 27 4.27 32.38 -15.03
N MET A 28 4.99 31.27 -14.91
CA MET A 28 4.98 30.39 -13.74
C MET A 28 6.38 30.38 -13.13
N LEU A 29 6.45 30.63 -11.83
CA LEU A 29 7.67 30.53 -11.04
C LEU A 29 7.53 29.33 -10.10
N SER A 30 8.59 28.53 -9.96
CA SER A 30 8.60 27.34 -9.13
C SER A 30 9.81 27.34 -8.22
N PHE A 31 9.57 27.15 -6.91
CA PHE A 31 10.60 27.14 -5.88
C PHE A 31 10.43 25.90 -5.00
N PRO A 32 11.44 25.01 -4.91
CA PRO A 32 11.41 23.93 -3.92
C PRO A 32 11.64 24.50 -2.51
N VAL A 33 10.88 24.02 -1.53
CA VAL A 33 10.99 24.46 -0.13
C VAL A 33 10.72 23.31 0.84
N THR A 34 11.34 23.36 2.02
CA THR A 34 11.06 22.45 3.14
C THR A 34 10.25 23.18 4.20
N VAL A 35 9.08 22.65 4.56
CA VAL A 35 8.20 23.21 5.60
C VAL A 35 8.47 22.50 6.92
N ALA A 36 8.88 23.25 7.95
CA ALA A 36 9.34 22.67 9.21
C ALA A 36 8.27 22.59 10.31
N ASP A 37 7.27 23.47 10.27
CA ASP A 37 6.28 23.67 11.33
C ASP A 37 4.85 23.32 10.89
N ASN A 38 4.71 22.63 9.76
CA ASN A 38 3.44 22.31 9.07
C ASN A 38 2.65 23.54 8.56
N VAL A 39 3.25 24.73 8.54
CA VAL A 39 2.63 25.94 7.99
C VAL A 39 3.52 26.50 6.90
N LEU A 40 3.06 26.44 5.64
CA LEU A 40 3.78 27.09 4.54
C LEU A 40 3.51 28.60 4.57
N ASN A 41 4.55 29.38 4.84
CA ASN A 41 4.50 30.84 4.84
C ASN A 41 5.03 31.37 3.50
N ILE A 42 4.20 32.12 2.77
CA ILE A 42 4.58 32.80 1.53
C ILE A 42 4.33 34.29 1.72
N GLU A 43 5.39 35.09 1.57
CA GLU A 43 5.34 36.53 1.72
C GLU A 43 5.72 37.20 0.40
N PHE A 44 4.88 38.14 -0.02
CA PHE A 44 5.17 39.02 -1.15
C PHE A 44 5.59 40.38 -0.59
N LEU A 45 6.90 40.58 -0.46
CA LEU A 45 7.46 41.76 0.16
C LEU A 45 7.54 42.88 -0.87
N HIS A 46 6.95 44.02 -0.58
CA HIS A 46 7.00 45.16 -1.48
C HIS A 46 7.21 46.46 -0.71
N SER A 47 7.87 47.41 -1.37
CA SER A 47 7.91 48.79 -0.88
C SER A 47 6.58 49.51 -1.17
N VAL A 48 6.45 50.77 -0.75
CA VAL A 48 5.21 51.57 -0.90
C VAL A 48 4.79 51.89 -2.34
N ILE A 49 5.56 51.47 -3.35
CA ILE A 49 5.41 51.95 -4.73
C ILE A 49 4.43 51.08 -5.53
N GLU A 50 4.36 49.75 -5.30
CA GLU A 50 3.49 48.86 -6.08
C GLU A 50 3.05 47.63 -5.27
N ASN A 51 1.81 47.18 -5.49
CA ASN A 51 1.30 45.94 -4.92
C ASN A 51 1.77 44.73 -5.77
N PRO A 52 2.15 43.61 -5.16
CA PRO A 52 2.42 42.36 -5.87
C PRO A 52 1.19 41.89 -6.66
N LEU A 53 1.42 41.43 -7.89
CA LEU A 53 0.39 40.77 -8.70
C LEU A 53 0.61 39.26 -8.67
N VAL A 54 -0.42 38.53 -8.24
CA VAL A 54 -0.44 37.07 -8.21
C VAL A 54 -1.77 36.61 -8.79
N ASN A 55 -1.73 35.71 -9.77
CA ASN A 55 -2.94 35.15 -10.38
C ASN A 55 -3.34 33.81 -9.76
N ALA A 56 -2.36 32.94 -9.48
CA ALA A 56 -2.58 31.62 -8.91
C ALA A 56 -1.36 31.19 -8.09
N ILE A 57 -1.61 30.33 -7.10
CA ILE A 57 -0.61 29.62 -6.34
C ILE A 57 -0.97 28.13 -6.43
N GLU A 58 -0.02 27.32 -6.86
CA GLU A 58 -0.11 25.86 -6.82
C GLU A 58 0.98 25.35 -5.87
N ILE A 59 0.59 24.48 -4.93
CA ILE A 59 1.53 23.85 -3.99
C ILE A 59 1.56 22.37 -4.34
N ARG A 60 2.75 21.86 -4.65
CA ARG A 60 2.98 20.44 -4.85
C ARG A 60 4.01 19.96 -3.84
N THR A 61 3.73 18.85 -3.18
CA THR A 61 4.69 18.15 -2.35
C THR A 61 5.80 17.58 -3.25
N ILE A 62 7.03 18.01 -3.04
CA ILE A 62 8.21 17.45 -3.71
C ILE A 62 8.87 16.50 -2.72
N GLY A 63 8.61 15.20 -2.87
CA GLY A 63 9.24 14.15 -2.05
C GLY A 63 8.88 14.24 -0.56
N ASN A 64 7.74 13.65 -0.19
CA ASN A 64 7.53 12.86 1.04
C ASN A 64 6.07 12.39 1.01
N ASN A 65 5.90 11.12 0.65
CA ASN A 65 4.65 10.36 0.69
C ASN A 65 4.19 10.22 2.14
N ASN A 66 3.69 11.29 2.76
CA ASN A 66 3.01 11.18 4.04
C ASN A 66 1.57 10.69 3.79
N ASN A 67 1.48 9.39 3.51
CA ASN A 67 0.33 8.50 3.77
C ASN A 67 -1.07 9.11 3.59
N SER A 68 -1.42 9.52 2.38
CA SER A 68 -2.84 9.52 1.98
C SER A 68 -3.16 8.42 0.95
N ASN A 69 -2.12 7.78 0.40
CA ASN A 69 -2.22 6.69 -0.57
C ASN A 69 -1.39 5.47 -0.12
N ALA A 70 -0.94 5.36 1.14
CA ALA A 70 -0.17 4.18 1.53
C ALA A 70 -1.07 2.95 1.51
N ILE A 71 -0.55 1.83 0.99
CA ILE A 71 -1.24 0.54 1.08
C ILE A 71 -1.26 0.12 2.55
N ILE A 72 -2.45 -0.14 3.07
CA ILE A 72 -2.68 -0.64 4.42
C ILE A 72 -3.25 -2.04 4.28
N VAL A 73 -2.51 -3.04 4.74
CA VAL A 73 -2.96 -4.43 4.83
C VAL A 73 -3.34 -4.72 6.27
N ASN A 74 -4.57 -5.18 6.51
CA ASN A 74 -4.98 -5.60 7.84
C ASN A 74 -4.15 -6.80 8.30
N THR A 75 -3.98 -6.95 9.62
CA THR A 75 -3.35 -8.14 10.19
C THR A 75 -4.09 -9.39 9.71
N ILE A 76 -3.32 -10.36 9.22
CA ILE A 76 -3.83 -11.68 8.87
C ILE A 76 -3.50 -12.59 10.03
N GLU A 77 -4.54 -13.14 10.66
CA GLU A 77 -4.37 -14.10 11.75
C GLU A 77 -3.84 -15.43 11.22
N ASP A 78 -3.12 -16.16 12.08
CA ASP A 78 -2.68 -17.51 11.77
C ASP A 78 -3.87 -18.43 11.47
N GLN A 79 -3.69 -19.32 10.50
CA GLN A 79 -4.73 -20.21 10.00
C GLN A 79 -4.49 -21.66 10.39
N ILE A 80 -5.57 -22.41 10.60
CA ILE A 80 -5.53 -23.84 10.90
C ILE A 80 -6.58 -24.55 10.04
N ASN A 81 -6.15 -25.53 9.26
CA ASN A 81 -7.03 -26.36 8.44
C ASN A 81 -6.62 -27.83 8.50
N THR A 82 -7.44 -28.69 7.90
CA THR A 82 -7.10 -30.09 7.62
C THR A 82 -6.80 -30.32 6.14
N VAL A 83 -6.02 -31.36 5.84
CA VAL A 83 -5.85 -31.82 4.47
C VAL A 83 -7.22 -32.11 3.81
N ASN A 84 -7.34 -31.80 2.52
CA ASN A 84 -8.58 -31.86 1.72
C ASN A 84 -9.65 -30.80 2.05
N ASP A 85 -9.40 -29.84 2.95
CA ASP A 85 -10.30 -28.69 3.10
C ASP A 85 -10.35 -27.88 1.80
N THR A 86 -11.54 -27.39 1.44
CA THR A 86 -11.74 -26.53 0.27
C THR A 86 -11.96 -25.09 0.71
N LEU A 87 -11.23 -24.17 0.07
CA LEU A 87 -11.43 -22.73 0.15
C LEU A 87 -12.13 -22.27 -1.13
N ASP A 88 -13.23 -21.55 -0.96
CA ASP A 88 -14.10 -21.04 -2.01
C ASP A 88 -14.18 -19.51 -2.00
N GLY A 89 -13.10 -18.87 -1.54
CA GLY A 89 -13.02 -17.42 -1.32
C GLY A 89 -13.55 -16.95 0.04
N SER A 90 -13.86 -17.89 0.94
CA SER A 90 -14.24 -17.61 2.34
C SER A 90 -13.11 -16.99 3.18
N PHE A 91 -11.86 -17.15 2.76
CA PHE A 91 -10.70 -16.49 3.36
C PHE A 91 -10.11 -15.47 2.37
N ALA A 92 -9.97 -14.21 2.81
CA ALA A 92 -9.54 -13.11 1.96
C ALA A 92 -8.62 -12.14 2.72
N VAL A 93 -7.69 -11.56 1.97
CA VAL A 93 -6.84 -10.45 2.41
C VAL A 93 -7.66 -9.17 2.36
N VAL A 94 -7.65 -8.41 3.46
CA VAL A 94 -8.30 -7.08 3.51
C VAL A 94 -7.22 -6.02 3.46
N ALA A 95 -7.21 -5.25 2.38
CA ALA A 95 -6.30 -4.12 2.20
C ALA A 95 -7.05 -2.89 1.68
N SER A 96 -6.46 -1.71 1.88
CA SER A 96 -6.99 -0.42 1.45
C SER A 96 -5.85 0.56 1.19
N GLY A 97 -6.18 1.77 0.71
CA GLY A 97 -5.18 2.75 0.31
C GLY A 97 -4.65 2.45 -1.09
N GLY A 98 -3.42 2.87 -1.37
CA GLY A 98 -2.90 2.97 -2.73
C GLY A 98 -3.51 4.14 -3.50
N ASP A 99 -2.94 4.45 -4.66
CA ASP A 99 -3.54 5.32 -5.69
C ASP A 99 -3.81 4.64 -7.02
N GLY A 100 -3.68 3.31 -7.05
CA GLY A 100 -4.11 2.46 -8.16
C GLY A 100 -5.03 1.31 -7.73
N ASN A 101 -5.10 0.29 -8.61
CA ASN A 101 -5.90 -0.91 -8.37
C ASN A 101 -5.06 -1.95 -7.61
N LEU A 102 -5.52 -2.34 -6.42
CA LEU A 102 -4.83 -3.35 -5.62
C LEU A 102 -4.74 -4.70 -6.36
N VAL A 103 -3.52 -5.22 -6.43
CA VAL A 103 -3.14 -6.52 -6.95
C VAL A 103 -2.45 -7.30 -5.84
N TYR A 104 -2.93 -8.54 -5.65
CA TYR A 104 -2.52 -9.41 -4.57
C TYR A 104 -1.67 -10.56 -5.11
N SER A 105 -0.64 -10.94 -4.36
CA SER A 105 0.13 -12.15 -4.62
C SER A 105 0.48 -12.85 -3.31
N ALA A 106 0.68 -14.17 -3.38
CA ALA A 106 1.09 -14.96 -2.24
C ALA A 106 2.16 -15.99 -2.62
N SER A 107 3.03 -16.29 -1.66
CA SER A 107 4.05 -17.33 -1.74
C SER A 107 4.08 -18.15 -0.45
N GLY A 108 4.64 -19.36 -0.53
CA GLY A 108 4.68 -20.29 0.60
C GLY A 108 3.34 -20.96 0.92
N LEU A 109 2.39 -20.97 -0.02
CA LEU A 109 1.07 -21.58 0.17
C LEU A 109 1.13 -23.11 0.29
N PRO A 110 0.20 -23.73 1.04
CA PRO A 110 -0.07 -25.16 0.91
C PRO A 110 -0.37 -25.55 -0.54
N ASN A 111 0.12 -26.72 -0.95
CA ASN A 111 -0.17 -27.23 -2.30
C ASN A 111 -1.69 -27.32 -2.52
N GLY A 112 -2.14 -26.92 -3.71
CA GLY A 112 -3.56 -26.93 -4.08
C GLY A 112 -4.32 -25.64 -3.73
N ILE A 113 -3.70 -24.69 -3.01
CA ILE A 113 -4.25 -23.37 -2.75
C ILE A 113 -3.65 -22.30 -3.67
N THR A 114 -4.50 -21.40 -4.15
CA THR A 114 -4.13 -20.21 -4.93
C THR A 114 -4.73 -18.95 -4.32
N LEU A 115 -4.19 -17.78 -4.68
CA LEU A 115 -4.75 -16.47 -4.37
C LEU A 115 -5.27 -15.83 -5.66
N ASP A 116 -6.52 -15.36 -5.66
CA ASP A 116 -7.03 -14.51 -6.74
C ASP A 116 -6.39 -13.13 -6.65
N SER A 117 -5.67 -12.72 -7.69
CA SER A 117 -4.88 -11.51 -7.66
C SER A 117 -5.69 -10.21 -7.71
N ALA A 118 -6.97 -10.27 -8.07
CA ALA A 118 -7.85 -9.10 -8.12
C ALA A 118 -8.75 -9.02 -6.87
N ALA A 119 -9.23 -10.16 -6.39
CA ALA A 119 -10.14 -10.23 -5.25
C ALA A 119 -9.42 -10.39 -3.89
N GLY A 120 -8.15 -10.80 -3.90
CA GLY A 120 -7.40 -11.10 -2.68
C GLY A 120 -7.93 -12.32 -1.92
N THR A 121 -8.68 -13.20 -2.59
CA THR A 121 -9.32 -14.38 -1.97
C THR A 121 -8.52 -15.65 -2.19
N PHE A 122 -8.40 -16.48 -1.16
CA PHE A 122 -7.79 -17.80 -1.25
C PHE A 122 -8.80 -18.83 -1.76
N ASN A 123 -8.38 -19.64 -2.71
CA ASN A 123 -9.22 -20.64 -3.39
C ASN A 123 -8.48 -21.97 -3.55
N GLY A 124 -9.23 -23.04 -3.77
CA GLY A 124 -8.70 -24.37 -4.08
C GLY A 124 -8.95 -25.40 -3.00
N THR A 125 -8.28 -26.55 -3.09
CA THR A 125 -8.41 -27.65 -2.12
C THR A 125 -7.03 -27.99 -1.61
N ILE A 126 -6.86 -28.00 -0.28
CA ILE A 126 -5.59 -28.32 0.38
C ILE A 126 -5.21 -29.75 0.01
N ALA A 127 -4.01 -29.95 -0.55
CA ALA A 127 -3.55 -31.25 -0.97
C ALA A 127 -3.53 -32.26 0.20
N SER A 128 -3.75 -33.54 -0.12
CA SER A 128 -3.84 -34.62 0.86
C SER A 128 -2.55 -34.87 1.66
N ASP A 129 -1.42 -34.36 1.17
CA ASP A 129 -0.08 -34.49 1.74
C ASP A 129 0.46 -33.15 2.29
N ALA A 130 -0.35 -32.09 2.33
CA ALA A 130 0.09 -30.76 2.78
C ALA A 130 0.45 -30.70 4.27
N ASP A 131 -0.01 -31.65 5.08
CA ASP A 131 0.40 -31.80 6.48
C ASP A 131 1.90 -32.09 6.62
N THR A 132 2.52 -32.74 5.64
CA THR A 132 3.94 -33.15 5.70
C THR A 132 4.93 -31.98 5.73
N ASN A 133 4.55 -30.82 5.19
CA ASN A 133 5.37 -29.61 5.14
C ASN A 133 4.84 -28.51 6.08
N SER A 134 3.88 -28.84 6.95
CA SER A 134 3.30 -27.92 7.91
C SER A 134 4.29 -27.61 9.05
N PRO A 135 4.31 -26.37 9.60
CA PRO A 135 3.54 -25.19 9.20
C PRO A 135 4.11 -24.49 7.96
N TYR A 136 3.22 -23.87 7.20
CA TYR A 136 3.58 -22.99 6.09
C TYR A 136 3.75 -21.56 6.60
N THR A 137 4.84 -20.89 6.18
CA THR A 137 5.00 -19.45 6.35
C THR A 137 4.54 -18.77 5.06
N VAL A 138 3.30 -18.28 5.06
CA VAL A 138 2.72 -17.63 3.88
C VAL A 138 3.08 -16.16 3.90
N THR A 139 3.61 -15.67 2.78
CA THR A 139 3.85 -14.24 2.55
C THR A 139 2.85 -13.74 1.53
N VAL A 140 2.06 -12.73 1.92
CA VAL A 140 1.14 -12.00 1.04
C VAL A 140 1.76 -10.65 0.72
N THR A 141 1.75 -10.28 -0.55
CA THR A 141 2.20 -8.97 -1.03
C THR A 141 1.04 -8.28 -1.76
N VAL A 142 0.82 -7.00 -1.43
CA VAL A 142 -0.19 -6.13 -2.03
C VAL A 142 0.52 -4.95 -2.67
N ASP A 143 0.21 -4.72 -3.94
CA ASP A 143 0.73 -3.63 -4.78
C ASP A 143 -0.47 -2.91 -5.39
N ASP A 144 -0.47 -1.59 -5.52
CA ASP A 144 -1.58 -0.84 -6.11
C ASP A 144 -1.44 -0.64 -7.63
N SER A 145 -0.42 -1.24 -8.24
CA SER A 145 -0.20 -1.26 -9.69
C SER A 145 -0.19 0.12 -10.34
N ASP A 146 0.30 1.10 -9.61
CA ASP A 146 0.60 2.43 -10.11
C ASP A 146 1.94 2.43 -10.87
N THR A 147 2.55 3.60 -11.07
CA THR A 147 3.86 3.71 -11.72
C THR A 147 5.05 3.46 -10.77
N ASN A 148 4.82 3.47 -9.46
CA ASN A 148 5.80 3.31 -8.41
C ASN A 148 5.86 1.87 -7.88
N THR A 149 6.67 1.02 -8.49
CA THR A 149 6.76 -0.40 -8.10
C THR A 149 7.49 -0.71 -6.78
N ASN A 150 7.85 0.29 -5.98
CA ASN A 150 8.66 0.13 -4.77
C ASN A 150 7.89 0.41 -3.47
N ASP A 151 6.56 0.50 -3.50
CA ASP A 151 5.71 0.77 -2.34
C ASP A 151 4.75 -0.37 -1.98
N SER A 152 4.86 -1.52 -2.66
CA SER A 152 4.14 -2.74 -2.26
C SER A 152 4.38 -3.09 -0.79
N VAL A 153 3.34 -3.60 -0.13
CA VAL A 153 3.35 -3.98 1.29
C VAL A 153 3.23 -5.48 1.41
N SER A 154 4.09 -6.08 2.24
CA SER A 154 4.07 -7.52 2.51
C SER A 154 3.74 -7.81 3.97
N THR A 155 2.95 -8.85 4.19
CA THR A 155 2.63 -9.39 5.51
C THR A 155 2.80 -10.91 5.50
N THR A 156 3.05 -11.50 6.67
CA THR A 156 3.26 -12.93 6.82
C THR A 156 2.37 -13.50 7.92
N PHE A 157 1.86 -14.71 7.72
CA PHE A 157 1.14 -15.47 8.74
C PHE A 157 1.53 -16.95 8.68
N SER A 158 1.30 -17.68 9.77
CA SER A 158 1.51 -19.13 9.84
C SER A 158 0.23 -19.87 9.44
N TRP A 159 0.36 -20.90 8.61
CA TRP A 159 -0.75 -21.78 8.25
C TRP A 159 -0.42 -23.22 8.63
N VAL A 160 -1.13 -23.72 9.65
CA VAL A 160 -1.03 -25.09 10.12
C VAL A 160 -2.03 -25.97 9.37
N ILE A 161 -1.55 -27.08 8.83
CA ILE A 161 -2.35 -28.08 8.13
C ILE A 161 -2.23 -29.38 8.91
N ASN A 162 -3.34 -29.84 9.45
CA ASN A 162 -3.43 -31.09 10.19
C ASN A 162 -3.78 -32.24 9.25
N ALA A 163 -3.23 -33.42 9.54
CA ALA A 163 -3.67 -34.65 8.91
C ALA A 163 -5.15 -34.93 9.25
N THR A 164 -5.87 -35.63 8.38
CA THR A 164 -7.16 -36.20 8.74
C THR A 164 -6.97 -37.31 9.76
N GLU A 165 -7.60 -37.19 10.92
CA GLU A 165 -7.67 -38.28 11.89
C GLU A 165 -8.35 -39.50 11.25
N THR A 166 -7.63 -40.60 11.11
CA THR A 166 -8.25 -41.86 10.69
C THR A 166 -9.01 -42.44 11.88
N PRO A 167 -10.32 -42.73 11.77
CA PRO A 167 -11.03 -43.39 12.85
C PRO A 167 -10.39 -44.77 13.09
N ILE A 168 -10.09 -45.07 14.35
CA ILE A 168 -9.59 -46.40 14.74
C ILE A 168 -10.63 -47.43 14.31
N SER A 169 -10.24 -48.31 13.38
CA SER A 169 -11.04 -49.48 13.04
C SER A 169 -10.89 -50.51 14.15
N ILE A 170 -11.92 -50.66 14.99
CA ILE A 170 -12.02 -51.83 15.88
C ILE A 170 -12.39 -53.01 14.98
N ASP A 171 -11.42 -53.88 14.72
CA ASP A 171 -11.72 -55.20 14.16
C ASP A 171 -12.49 -55.99 15.22
N THR A 172 -13.71 -56.42 14.90
CA THR A 172 -14.53 -57.19 15.82
C THR A 172 -13.84 -58.52 16.09
N ILE A 173 -13.50 -58.81 17.35
CA ILE A 173 -12.98 -60.12 17.73
C ILE A 173 -14.07 -61.15 17.43
N ALA A 174 -13.76 -62.13 16.57
CA ALA A 174 -14.68 -63.22 16.25
C ALA A 174 -15.04 -64.00 17.53
N ASP A 175 -16.30 -64.43 17.62
CA ASP A 175 -16.83 -65.22 18.73
C ASP A 175 -16.00 -66.52 18.90
N GLN A 176 -15.53 -66.76 20.13
CA GLN A 176 -14.77 -67.97 20.44
C GLN A 176 -15.75 -69.05 20.91
N THR A 177 -16.07 -69.99 20.02
CA THR A 177 -16.82 -71.19 20.38
C THR A 177 -15.91 -72.18 21.12
N ASN A 178 -16.24 -72.50 22.37
CA ASN A 178 -15.68 -73.62 23.15
C ASN A 178 -16.41 -74.93 22.87
#